data_AF-A0A816YIR7-F1
#
_entry.id   AF-A0A816YIR7-F1
#
_cell.length_a   1.000
_cell.length_b   1.000
_cell.length_c   1.000
_cell.angle_alpha   90.00
_cell.angle_beta   90.00
_cell.angle_gamma   90.00
#
_symmetry.space_group_name_H-M   'P 1'
#
loop_
_entity.id
_entity.type
_entity.pdbx_description
1 polymer ?
#
loop_
_entity_poly.entity_id
_entity_poly.type
_entity_poly.pdbx_seq_one_letter_code
_entity_poly.pdbx_strand_id
1 'polypeptide(L)'
;NGPADNKRNSVGHSQIFKQNMILVSGLPFNISEEQLFDKLSRVFSTVGNIKINQQANKSSIHLFKDKVNRTRLTGSATITFEREESVMKAIEKYNGELE
;
A
#
# COMPACT_ATOMS: atom_id res chain seq x y z
N ASN A 1 21.39 7.74 47.56
CA ASN A 1 20.10 8.44 47.34
C ASN A 1 20.00 8.86 45.88
N GLY A 2 19.41 8.01 45.03
CA GLY A 2 18.90 8.43 43.72
C GLY A 2 17.47 9.00 43.86
N PRO A 3 16.66 9.04 42.79
CA PRO A 3 17.00 9.12 41.37
C PRO A 3 16.17 10.21 40.63
N ALA A 4 16.67 10.77 39.53
CA ALA A 4 15.90 11.59 38.58
C ALA A 4 16.65 11.58 37.24
N ASP A 5 16.07 11.40 36.06
CA ASP A 5 14.70 11.18 35.62
C ASP A 5 14.82 10.49 34.26
N ASN A 6 14.09 9.40 34.07
CA ASN A 6 14.06 8.59 32.86
C ASN A 6 13.15 9.29 31.83
N LYS A 7 13.72 10.13 30.95
CA LYS A 7 13.06 10.52 29.70
C LYS A 7 13.60 9.73 28.53
N ARG A 8 13.14 8.48 28.44
CA ARG A 8 13.02 7.78 27.16
C ARG A 8 12.18 8.66 26.25
N ASN A 9 12.85 9.35 25.32
CA ASN A 9 12.21 10.12 24.27
C ASN A 9 11.57 9.16 23.27
N SER A 10 10.46 8.54 23.68
CA SER A 10 9.59 7.78 22.80
C SER A 10 8.80 8.78 21.96
N VAL A 11 9.46 9.33 20.95
CA VAL A 11 8.77 10.03 19.87
C VAL A 11 7.97 8.95 19.15
N GLY A 12 6.70 8.80 19.54
CA GLY A 12 5.71 8.10 18.76
C GLY A 12 5.61 8.84 17.44
N HIS A 13 6.42 8.42 16.47
CA HIS A 13 6.40 8.93 15.12
C HIS A 13 5.06 8.47 14.55
N SER A 14 4.04 9.31 14.64
CA SER A 14 2.85 9.22 13.80
C SER A 14 3.34 9.44 12.38
N GLN A 15 3.88 8.36 11.80
CA GLN A 15 4.43 8.34 10.47
C GLN A 15 3.25 8.54 9.55
N ILE A 16 3.09 9.77 9.05
CA ILE A 16 2.19 10.09 7.94
C ILE A 16 2.63 9.17 6.82
N PHE A 17 1.95 8.03 6.68
CA PHE A 17 2.19 7.08 5.61
C PHE A 17 1.69 7.78 4.35
N LYS A 18 2.60 8.51 3.69
CA LYS A 18 2.48 9.18 2.38
C LYS A 18 1.03 9.41 1.95
N GLN A 19 0.57 10.66 1.97
CA GLN A 19 -0.79 11.05 1.55
C GLN A 19 -1.19 10.51 0.15
N ASN A 20 -0.21 10.15 -0.69
CA ASN A 20 -0.40 9.60 -2.03
C ASN A 20 -0.44 8.06 -2.05
N MET A 21 -0.72 7.38 -0.93
CA MET A 21 -0.72 5.92 -0.85
C MET A 21 -2.05 5.38 -0.31
N ILE A 22 -2.58 4.35 -0.96
CA ILE A 22 -3.75 3.59 -0.47
C ILE A 22 -3.35 2.19 -0.05
N LEU A 23 -4.11 1.63 0.89
CA LEU A 23 -4.10 0.22 1.24
C LEU A 23 -5.37 -0.43 0.65
N VAL A 24 -5.17 -1.43 -0.19
CA VAL A 24 -6.22 -2.26 -0.77
C VAL A 24 -6.20 -3.60 -0.04
N SER A 25 -7.35 -4.05 0.44
CA SER A 25 -7.50 -5.35 1.12
C SER A 25 -8.69 -6.11 0.53
N GLY A 26 -8.77 -7.41 0.77
CA GLY A 26 -9.79 -8.27 0.18
C GLY A 26 -9.46 -8.74 -1.25
N LEU A 27 -8.19 -8.65 -1.65
CA LEU A 27 -7.73 -9.13 -2.95
C LEU A 27 -7.69 -10.66 -3.00
N PRO A 28 -7.94 -11.25 -4.18
CA PRO A 28 -7.86 -12.70 -4.35
C PRO A 28 -6.45 -13.20 -4.01
N PHE A 29 -6.36 -14.13 -3.06
CA PHE A 29 -5.09 -14.74 -2.65
C PHE A 29 -4.71 -16.00 -3.44
N ASN A 30 -5.61 -16.47 -4.32
CA ASN A 30 -5.44 -17.70 -5.11
C ASN A 30 -4.90 -17.43 -6.54
N ILE A 31 -4.44 -16.20 -6.80
CA ILE A 31 -3.84 -15.81 -8.08
C ILE A 31 -2.36 -15.49 -7.91
N SER A 32 -1.59 -15.60 -9.00
CA SER A 32 -0.17 -15.24 -9.00
C SER A 32 0.04 -13.75 -8.75
N GLU A 33 1.17 -13.41 -8.14
CA GLU A 33 1.57 -12.03 -7.87
C GLU A 33 1.57 -11.15 -9.13
N GLU A 34 2.07 -11.68 -10.24
CA GLU A 34 2.13 -10.95 -11.52
C GLU A 34 0.73 -10.63 -12.06
N GLN A 35 -0.21 -11.56 -11.93
CA GLN A 35 -1.60 -11.38 -12.34
C GLN A 35 -2.30 -10.34 -11.47
N LEU A 36 -2.09 -10.39 -10.15
CA LEU A 36 -2.66 -9.40 -9.24
C LEU A 36 -2.04 -8.02 -9.50
N PHE A 37 -0.73 -7.96 -9.74
CA PHE A 37 -0.03 -6.73 -10.07
C PHE A 37 -0.57 -6.10 -11.36
N ASP A 38 -0.73 -6.88 -12.44
CA ASP A 38 -1.29 -6.37 -13.71
C ASP A 38 -2.74 -5.89 -13.53
N LYS A 39 -3.59 -6.64 -12.80
CA LYS A 39 -4.97 -6.24 -12.51
C LYS A 39 -5.01 -4.91 -11.74
N LEU A 40 -4.25 -4.80 -10.65
CA LEU A 40 -4.19 -3.55 -9.86
C LEU A 40 -3.64 -2.40 -10.70
N SER A 41 -2.57 -2.63 -11.44
CA SER A 41 -1.97 -1.62 -12.31
C SER A 41 -3.00 -1.09 -13.31
N ARG A 42 -3.74 -1.96 -14.00
CA ARG A 42 -4.80 -1.55 -14.94
C ARG A 42 -5.93 -0.80 -14.27
N VAL A 43 -6.49 -1.35 -13.19
CA VAL A 43 -7.64 -0.76 -12.49
C VAL A 43 -7.30 0.62 -11.95
N PHE A 44 -6.17 0.76 -11.26
CA PHE A 44 -5.80 2.02 -10.61
C PHE A 44 -5.18 3.03 -11.58
N SER A 45 -4.62 2.60 -12.72
CA SER A 45 -4.22 3.53 -13.79
C SER A 45 -5.43 4.27 -14.40
N THR A 46 -6.66 3.74 -14.31
CA THR A 46 -7.87 4.46 -14.74
C THR A 46 -8.24 5.62 -13.81
N VAL A 47 -7.75 5.61 -12.57
CA VAL A 47 -7.99 6.67 -11.59
C VAL A 47 -6.93 7.75 -11.68
N GLY A 48 -5.69 7.36 -11.92
CA GLY A 48 -4.59 8.27 -12.17
C GLY A 48 -3.25 7.55 -12.23
N ASN A 49 -2.17 8.33 -12.41
CA ASN A 49 -0.84 7.75 -12.54
C ASN A 49 -0.35 7.13 -11.23
N ILE A 50 -0.06 5.83 -11.28
CA ILE A 50 0.66 5.11 -10.23
C ILE A 50 2.11 5.55 -10.29
N LYS A 51 2.70 5.86 -9.15
CA LYS A 51 4.10 6.27 -9.05
C LYS A 51 4.99 5.16 -9.58
N ILE A 52 5.90 5.48 -10.49
CA ILE A 52 6.90 4.54 -10.98
C ILE A 52 8.09 4.57 -10.04
N ASN A 53 8.52 3.40 -9.56
CA ASN A 53 9.76 3.29 -8.81
C ASN A 53 10.93 3.25 -9.81
N GLN A 54 11.73 4.32 -9.84
CA GLN A 54 12.85 4.46 -10.78
C GLN A 54 13.89 3.35 -10.66
N GLN A 55 14.04 2.72 -9.48
CA GLN A 55 14.99 1.61 -9.30
C GLN A 55 14.50 0.31 -9.96
N ALA A 56 13.18 0.07 -9.93
CA ALA A 56 12.58 -1.15 -10.47
C ALA A 56 11.97 -0.96 -11.87
N ASN A 57 11.90 0.29 -12.35
CA ASN A 57 11.14 0.75 -13.51
C ASN A 57 9.72 0.17 -13.58
N LYS A 58 9.10 -0.03 -12.41
CA LYS A 58 7.79 -0.67 -12.23
C LYS A 58 6.90 0.21 -11.36
N SER A 59 5.59 0.11 -11.58
CA SER A 59 4.57 0.74 -10.75
C SER A 59 4.81 0.40 -9.28
N SER A 60 4.71 1.40 -8.40
CA SER A 60 4.96 1.31 -6.96
C SER A 60 3.76 0.66 -6.26
N ILE A 61 3.54 -0.61 -6.59
CA ILE A 61 2.54 -1.50 -6.01
C ILE A 61 3.28 -2.53 -5.17
N HIS A 62 2.89 -2.66 -3.91
CA HIS A 62 3.49 -3.62 -2.98
C HIS A 62 2.43 -4.64 -2.57
N LEU A 63 2.60 -5.89 -2.97
CA LEU A 63 1.74 -7.00 -2.57
C LEU A 63 2.25 -7.59 -1.26
N PHE A 64 1.39 -7.72 -0.24
CA PHE A 64 1.78 -8.34 1.01
C PHE A 64 1.64 -9.85 0.94
N LYS A 65 2.71 -10.56 1.25
CA LYS A 65 2.74 -12.02 1.38
C LYS A 65 2.59 -12.44 2.83
N ASP A 66 1.99 -13.60 3.03
CA ASP A 66 1.83 -14.20 4.34
C ASP A 66 3.21 -14.48 4.94
N LYS A 67 3.40 -14.13 6.21
CA LYS A 67 4.71 -14.27 6.87
C LYS A 67 5.07 -15.75 7.10
N VAL A 68 4.05 -16.61 7.24
CA VAL A 68 4.21 -18.05 7.46
C VAL A 68 4.42 -18.76 6.13
N ASN A 69 3.51 -18.52 5.18
CA ASN A 69 3.55 -19.09 3.85
C ASN A 69 4.02 -18.01 2.89
N ARG A 70 5.32 -17.69 2.85
CA ARG A 70 5.92 -16.61 2.02
C ARG A 70 5.58 -16.66 0.52
N THR A 71 4.91 -17.71 0.06
CA THR A 71 4.38 -17.93 -1.30
C THR A 71 2.92 -17.51 -1.46
N ARG A 72 2.15 -17.37 -0.38
CA ARG A 72 0.72 -17.03 -0.41
C ARG A 72 0.53 -15.54 -0.17
N LEU A 73 -0.32 -14.94 -1.00
CA LEU A 73 -0.73 -13.54 -0.82
C LEU A 73 -1.67 -13.42 0.39
N THR A 74 -1.52 -12.34 1.15
CA THR A 74 -2.42 -12.02 2.28
C THR A 74 -3.78 -11.49 1.82
N GLY A 75 -3.91 -11.15 0.52
CA GLY A 75 -5.05 -10.41 0.01
C GLY A 75 -4.99 -8.91 0.29
N SER A 76 -3.83 -8.40 0.74
CA SER A 76 -3.60 -6.97 0.90
C SER A 76 -2.46 -6.47 0.01
N ALA A 77 -2.59 -5.23 -0.46
CA ALA A 77 -1.58 -4.53 -1.25
C ALA A 77 -1.60 -3.04 -0.96
N THR A 78 -0.45 -2.37 -1.05
CA THR A 78 -0.39 -0.89 -1.08
C THR A 78 -0.09 -0.39 -2.47
N ILE A 79 -0.71 0.72 -2.83
CA ILE A 79 -0.54 1.39 -4.12
C ILE A 79 -0.17 2.82 -3.86
N THR A 80 0.95 3.26 -4.45
CA THR A 80 1.41 4.65 -4.36
C THR A 80 1.13 5.36 -5.66
N PHE A 81 0.38 6.46 -5.61
CA PHE A 81 0.13 7.34 -6.75
C PHE A 81 1.17 8.46 -6.82
N GLU A 82 1.25 9.09 -8.00
CA GLU A 82 2.03 10.30 -8.19
C GLU A 82 1.38 11.50 -7.48
N ARG A 83 0.04 11.56 -7.46
CA ARG A 83 -0.74 12.68 -6.92
C ARG A 83 -1.72 12.23 -5.82
N GLU A 84 -1.98 13.12 -4.87
CA GLU A 84 -2.95 12.90 -3.79
C GLU A 84 -4.41 12.86 -4.31
N GLU A 85 -4.75 13.66 -5.31
CA GLU A 85 -6.09 13.61 -5.94
C GLU A 85 -6.45 12.21 -6.45
N SER A 86 -5.47 11.46 -6.97
CA SER A 86 -5.68 10.09 -7.44
C SER A 86 -6.02 9.15 -6.28
N VAL A 87 -5.51 9.42 -5.08
CA VAL A 87 -5.88 8.66 -3.86
C VAL A 87 -7.33 8.92 -3.51
N MET A 88 -7.76 10.18 -3.45
CA MET A 88 -9.14 10.54 -3.13
C MET A 88 -10.11 9.90 -4.13
N LYS A 89 -9.82 9.98 -5.43
CA LYS A 89 -10.63 9.34 -6.49
C LYS A 89 -10.62 7.81 -6.39
N ALA A 90 -9.50 7.20 -5.99
CA ALA A 90 -9.39 5.75 -5.84
C ALA A 90 -10.23 5.27 -4.66
N ILE A 91 -10.19 6.00 -3.55
CA ILE A 91 -11.04 5.76 -2.39
C ILE A 91 -12.49 5.98 -2.82
N GLU A 92 -12.88 7.13 -3.35
CA GLU A 92 -14.28 7.38 -3.75
C GLU A 92 -14.84 6.31 -4.71
N LYS A 93 -14.02 5.82 -5.65
CA LYS A 93 -14.43 4.83 -6.64
C LYS A 93 -14.46 3.39 -6.13
N TYR A 94 -13.57 3.02 -5.20
CA TYR A 94 -13.39 1.62 -4.76
C TYR A 94 -13.56 1.43 -3.25
N ASN A 95 -14.03 2.45 -2.52
CA ASN A 95 -14.38 2.37 -1.11
C ASN A 95 -15.75 1.72 -0.96
N GLY A 96 -15.75 0.39 -0.86
CA GLY A 96 -16.96 -0.40 -0.67
C GLY A 96 -16.79 -1.80 -1.26
N GLU A 97 -16.42 -1.88 -2.53
CA GLU A 97 -16.15 -3.12 -3.25
C GLU A 97 -15.24 -2.86 -4.46
N LEU A 98 -14.37 -3.82 -4.75
CA LEU A 98 -13.52 -3.85 -5.94
C LEU A 98 -14.02 -5.03 -6.78
N GLU A 99 -15.20 -4.86 -7.39
CA GLU A 99 -15.86 -5.90 -8.23
C GLU A 99 -15.00 -6.31 -9.44
#